data_AF-A0A972XIK3-F1
#
_entry.id   AF-A0A972XIK3-F1
#
_cell.length_a   1.000
_cell.length_b   1.000
_cell.length_c   1.000
_cell.angle_alpha   90.00
_cell.angle_beta   90.00
_cell.angle_gamma   90.00
#
_symmetry.space_group_name_H-M   'P 1'
#
loop_
_entity.id
_entity.type
_entity.pdbx_description
1 polymer ?
#
loop_
_entity_poly.entity_id
_entity_poly.type
_entity_poly.pdbx_seq_one_letter_code
_entity_poly.pdbx_strand_id
1 'polypeptide(L)' 'VTGQLLAMTRAQRAALPFMHEGRVDVIAGGAMVLRALMRAFDQQEVIASETDILDGIVYRLASPSS' A
#
# COMPACT_ATOMS: atom_id res chain seq x y z
N VAL A 1 0.66 7.15 -11.67
CA VAL A 1 1.42 6.40 -10.64
C VAL A 1 1.71 4.94 -11.03
N THR A 2 0.75 4.00 -11.08
CA THR A 2 1.05 2.57 -11.34
C THR A 2 1.89 2.33 -12.60
N GLY A 3 1.54 2.96 -13.73
CA GLY A 3 2.33 2.86 -14.97
C GLY A 3 3.76 3.39 -14.83
N GLN A 4 3.96 4.47 -14.07
CA GLN A 4 5.28 5.04 -13.81
C GLN A 4 6.13 4.09 -12.97
N LEU A 5 5.58 3.51 -11.89
CA LEU A 5 6.30 2.55 -11.04
C LEU A 5 6.72 1.27 -11.78
N LEU A 6 5.89 0.82 -12.73
CA LEU A 6 6.19 -0.32 -13.60
C LEU A 6 7.29 -0.03 -14.62
N ALA A 7 7.34 1.19 -15.14
CA ALA A 7 8.36 1.61 -16.11
C ALA A 7 9.72 1.91 -15.44
N MET A 8 9.74 2.17 -14.13
CA MET A 8 10.97 2.42 -13.39
C MET A 8 11.83 1.15 -13.25
N THR A 9 13.14 1.31 -13.37
CA THR A 9 14.10 0.30 -12.92
C THR A 9 14.10 0.19 -11.40
N ARG A 10 14.67 -0.90 -10.87
CA ARG A 10 14.88 -1.06 -9.43
C ARG A 10 15.63 0.13 -8.81
N ALA A 11 16.70 0.59 -9.46
CA ALA A 11 17.50 1.73 -9.00
C ALA A 11 16.70 3.04 -8.99
N GLN A 12 15.87 3.28 -10.00
CA GLN A 12 14.99 4.45 -10.03
C GLN A 12 13.95 4.42 -8.91
N ARG A 13 13.37 3.25 -8.61
CA ARG A 13 12.46 3.10 -7.47
C ARG A 13 13.17 3.33 -6.13
N ALA A 14 14.37 2.77 -5.97
CA ALA A 14 15.18 2.95 -4.75
C ALA A 14 15.60 4.41 -4.51
N ALA A 15 15.71 5.21 -5.57
CA ALA A 15 16.06 6.63 -5.46
C ALA A 15 14.88 7.53 -5.04
N LEU A 16 13.64 7.01 -4.95
CA LEU A 16 12.51 7.80 -4.46
C LEU A 16 12.67 8.06 -2.95
N PRO A 17 12.58 9.33 -2.47
CA PRO A 17 12.90 9.68 -1.08
C PRO A 17 12.09 8.95 -0.01
N PHE A 18 10.88 8.51 -0.34
CA PHE A 18 9.97 7.79 0.55
C PHE A 18 10.05 6.26 0.40
N MET A 19 10.94 5.73 -0.44
CA MET A 19 11.02 4.29 -0.72
C MET A 19 11.80 3.56 0.37
N HIS A 20 11.08 2.79 1.18
CA HIS A 20 11.71 1.83 2.08
C HIS A 20 12.43 0.73 1.29
N GLU A 21 13.64 0.34 1.69
CA GLU A 21 14.48 -0.64 0.99
C GLU A 21 13.73 -1.96 0.74
N GLY A 22 13.07 -2.49 1.76
CA GLY A 22 12.24 -3.71 1.66
C GLY A 22 10.99 -3.60 0.77
N ARG A 23 10.71 -2.43 0.17
CA ARG A 23 9.55 -2.20 -0.73
C ARG A 23 9.94 -1.99 -2.19
N VAL A 24 11.21 -1.74 -2.48
CA VAL A 24 11.71 -1.42 -3.84
C VAL A 24 11.27 -2.45 -4.87
N ASP A 25 11.35 -3.74 -4.50
CA ASP A 25 11.11 -4.85 -5.41
C ASP A 25 9.62 -5.19 -5.58
N VAL A 26 8.76 -4.75 -4.65
CA VAL A 26 7.35 -5.15 -4.60
C VAL A 26 6.36 -4.01 -4.84
N ILE A 27 6.79 -2.75 -4.74
CA ILE A 27 5.89 -1.58 -4.80
C ILE A 27 5.11 -1.49 -6.12
N ALA A 28 5.73 -1.83 -7.25
CA ALA A 28 5.06 -1.84 -8.55
C ALA A 28 3.98 -2.94 -8.62
N GLY A 29 4.25 -4.12 -8.06
CA GLY A 29 3.29 -5.21 -7.95
C GLY A 29 2.10 -4.83 -7.07
N GLY A 30 2.35 -4.25 -5.89
CA GLY A 30 1.29 -3.73 -5.01
C GLY A 30 0.41 -2.68 -5.71
N ALA A 31 1.01 -1.75 -6.46
CA ALA A 31 0.28 -0.74 -7.23
C ALA A 31 -0.56 -1.34 -8.38
N MET A 32 -0.15 -2.48 -8.94
CA MET A 32 -0.96 -3.22 -9.92
C MET A 32 -2.17 -3.88 -9.27
N VAL A 33 -1.98 -4.55 -8.14
CA VAL A 33 -3.08 -5.18 -7.39
C VAL A 33 -4.11 -4.13 -6.98
N LEU A 34 -3.68 -3.00 -6.41
CA LEU A 34 -4.58 -1.90 -6.05
C LEU A 34 -5.38 -1.40 -7.28
N ARG A 35 -4.72 -1.18 -8.41
CA ARG A 35 -5.39 -0.74 -9.65
C ARG A 35 -6.40 -1.77 -10.16
N ALA A 36 -6.13 -3.06 -10.00
CA ALA A 36 -7.06 -4.12 -10.36
C ALA A 36 -8.29 -4.11 -9.44
N LEU A 37 -8.10 -3.94 -8.13
CA LEU A 37 -9.19 -3.82 -7.16
C LEU A 37 -10.06 -2.59 -7.44
N MET A 38 -9.45 -1.41 -7.65
CA MET A 38 -10.19 -0.20 -8.01
C MET A 38 -11.10 -0.41 -9.22
N ARG A 39 -10.60 -1.08 -10.27
CA ARG A 39 -11.41 -1.43 -11.46
C ARG A 39 -12.51 -2.45 -11.15
N ALA A 40 -12.21 -3.46 -10.35
CA ALA A 40 -13.17 -4.51 -10.00
C ALA A 40 -14.35 -3.99 -9.17
N PHE A 41 -14.13 -2.94 -8.36
CA PHE A 41 -15.14 -2.32 -7.51
C PHE A 41 -15.67 -0.97 -8.04
N ASP A 42 -15.31 -0.61 -9.29
CA ASP A 42 -15.65 0.68 -9.92
C ASP A 42 -15.34 1.91 -9.04
N GLN A 43 -14.21 1.88 -8.36
CA GLN A 43 -13.75 2.95 -7.48
C GLN A 43 -12.73 3.84 -8.18
N GLN A 44 -12.90 5.15 -8.06
CA GLN A 44 -11.98 6.15 -8.59
C GLN A 44 -10.96 6.63 -7.56
N GLU A 45 -11.28 6.49 -6.27
CA GLU A 45 -10.47 6.99 -5.17
C GLU A 45 -10.40 5.95 -4.04
N VAL A 46 -9.33 6.03 -3.27
CA VAL A 46 -9.13 5.24 -2.06
C VAL A 46 -8.54 6.13 -0.99
N ILE A 47 -8.96 5.91 0.25
CA ILE A 47 -8.38 6.57 1.42
C ILE A 47 -7.38 5.59 2.02
N ALA A 48 -6.12 5.99 2.13
CA ALA A 48 -5.11 5.21 2.83
C ALA A 48 -5.23 5.45 4.34
N SER A 49 -5.18 4.38 5.13
CA SER A 49 -5.09 4.47 6.59
C SER A 49 -3.65 4.25 7.02
N GLU A 50 -3.20 5.02 8.02
CA GLU A 50 -1.94 4.77 8.71
C GLU A 50 -2.07 3.64 9.75
N THR A 51 -3.29 3.37 10.19
CA THR A 51 -3.62 2.33 11.17
C THR A 51 -3.64 0.97 10.50
N ASP A 52 -3.00 -0.02 11.11
CA ASP A 52 -2.89 -1.37 10.58
C ASP A 52 -3.46 -2.47 11.51
N ILE A 53 -3.15 -3.72 11.19
CA ILE A 53 -3.65 -4.90 11.91
C ILE A 53 -3.24 -4.87 13.39
N LEU A 54 -2.04 -4.38 13.71
CA LEU A 54 -1.55 -4.34 15.09
C LEU A 54 -2.35 -3.35 15.92
N ASP A 55 -2.68 -2.18 15.36
CA ASP A 55 -3.55 -1.22 16.02
C ASP A 55 -4.95 -1.81 16.27
N GLY A 56 -5.48 -2.54 15.29
CA GLY A 56 -6.76 -3.25 15.46
C GLY A 56 -6.72 -4.30 16.56
N ILE A 57 -5.59 -4.98 16.75
CA ILE A 57 -5.38 -5.93 17.85
C ILE A 57 -5.31 -5.19 19.19
N VAL A 58 -4.53 -4.11 19.27
CA VAL A 58 -4.42 -3.27 20.48
C VAL A 58 -5.78 -2.73 20.88
N TYR A 59 -6.53 -2.19 19.93
CA TYR A 59 -7.89 -1.67 20.16
C TYR A 59 -8.82 -2.75 20.72
N ARG A 60 -8.77 -3.97 20.16
CA ARG A 60 -9.58 -5.10 20.63
C ARG A 60 -9.22 -5.55 22.03
N LEU A 61 -7.93 -5.56 22.39
CA LEU A 61 -7.46 -5.94 23.72
C LEU A 61 -7.78 -4.88 24.78
N ALA A 62 -7.80 -3.60 24.39
CA ALA A 62 -8.10 -2.48 25.28
C ALA A 62 -9.60 -2.21 25.45
N SER A 63 -10.45 -2.71 24.54
CA SER A 63 -11.90 -2.54 24.62
C SER A 63 -12.49 -3.56 25.61
N PRO A 64 -13.14 -3.14 26.71
CA PRO A 64 -13.75 -4.07 27.65
C PRO A 64 -14.82 -4.89 26.95
N SER A 65 -14.75 -6.23 27.09
CA SER A 65 -15.78 -7.14 26.62
C SER A 65 -17.11 -6.77 27.31
N SER A 66 -18.08 -6.26 26.54
CA SER A 66 -19.48 -6.21 27.00
C SER A 66 -20.09 -7.60 26.98
#